data_AF-A0A969INA1-F1
#
_entry.id   AF-A0A969INA1-F1
#
_cell.length_a   1.000
_cell.length_b   1.000
_cell.length_c   1.000
_cell.angle_alpha   90.00
_cell.angle_beta   90.00
_cell.angle_gamma   90.00
#
_symmetry.space_group_name_H-M   'P 1'
#
loop_
_entity.id
_entity.type
_entity.pdbx_description
1 polymer ?
#
loop_
_entity_poly.entity_id
_entity_poly.type
_entity_poly.pdbx_seq_one_letter_code
_entity_poly.pdbx_strand_id
1 'polypeptide(L)'
;MARDFVQAPDGGHMFQPAVHRCDASGIDTQMMRCPLKRAWQAAGLPEADVALLCSIASEADRGAMEAAGFALDIETWQPGAAGCCLLRIRSR
;
A
#
# COMPACT_ATOMS: atom_id res chain seq x y z
N MET A 1 -15.24 -7.22 9.26
CA MET A 1 -14.17 -7.41 10.26
C MET A 1 -12.80 -7.62 9.62
N ALA A 2 -12.47 -8.76 9.00
CA ALA A 2 -11.10 -8.95 8.47
C ALA A 2 -10.73 -8.04 7.28
N ARG A 3 -11.71 -7.68 6.43
CA ARG A 3 -11.53 -6.73 5.32
C ARG A 3 -11.35 -5.28 5.76
N ASP A 4 -11.80 -4.94 6.96
CA ASP A 4 -11.72 -3.57 7.49
C ASP A 4 -10.29 -3.25 7.94
N PHE A 5 -9.46 -4.29 8.17
CA PHE A 5 -8.06 -4.17 8.56
C PHE A 5 -7.20 -3.42 7.54
N VAL A 6 -7.56 -3.50 6.24
CA VAL A 6 -6.84 -2.78 5.18
C VAL A 6 -7.45 -1.42 4.86
N GLN A 7 -8.51 -1.03 5.56
CA GLN A 7 -9.13 0.27 5.39
C GLN A 7 -8.44 1.28 6.32
N ALA A 8 -8.09 2.44 5.77
CA ALA A 8 -7.78 3.58 6.61
C ALA A 8 -9.03 4.00 7.41
N PRO A 9 -8.87 4.73 8.54
CA PRO A 9 -9.99 5.14 9.40
C PRO A 9 -11.12 5.91 8.71
N ASP A 10 -10.86 6.43 7.50
CA ASP A 10 -11.84 7.09 6.64
C ASP A 10 -12.70 6.09 5.83
N GLY A 11 -12.85 4.84 6.30
CA GLY A 11 -13.57 3.80 5.56
C GLY A 11 -12.86 3.35 4.27
N GLY A 12 -11.56 3.62 4.16
CA GLY A 12 -10.75 3.24 3.00
C GLY A 12 -10.84 4.20 1.81
N HIS A 13 -11.48 5.37 1.94
CA HIS A 13 -11.58 6.35 0.85
C HIS A 13 -10.22 6.86 0.37
N MET A 14 -9.25 6.97 1.27
CA MET A 14 -7.90 7.46 0.99
C MET A 14 -7.15 6.59 -0.02
N PHE A 15 -7.13 5.28 0.24
CA PHE A 15 -6.34 4.31 -0.53
C PHE A 15 -7.15 3.42 -1.47
N GLN A 16 -8.45 3.35 -1.27
CA GLN A 16 -9.40 2.55 -2.05
C GLN A 16 -8.88 1.10 -2.22
N PRO A 17 -8.73 0.34 -1.12
CA PRO A 17 -8.12 -0.98 -1.16
C PRO A 17 -8.99 -1.96 -1.97
N ALA A 18 -8.39 -2.56 -3.00
CA ALA A 18 -8.97 -3.68 -3.74
C ALA A 18 -8.43 -4.99 -3.16
N VAL A 19 -9.21 -5.62 -2.28
CA VAL A 19 -8.84 -6.89 -1.64
C VAL A 19 -8.95 -8.02 -2.64
N HIS A 20 -7.82 -8.64 -2.98
CA HIS A 20 -7.74 -9.81 -3.86
C HIS A 20 -7.89 -11.11 -3.08
N ARG A 21 -7.34 -11.14 -1.87
CA ARG A 21 -7.35 -12.31 -1.00
C ARG A 21 -7.50 -11.89 0.46
N CYS A 22 -8.30 -12.63 1.22
CA CYS A 22 -8.45 -12.48 2.67
C CYS A 22 -8.91 -13.82 3.22
N ASP A 23 -7.97 -14.60 3.75
CA ASP A 23 -8.22 -15.93 4.30
C ASP A 23 -7.31 -16.20 5.52
N ALA A 24 -7.33 -17.44 6.02
CA ALA A 24 -6.58 -17.84 7.21
C ALA A 24 -5.06 -17.66 7.10
N SER A 25 -4.51 -17.55 5.89
CA SER A 25 -3.07 -17.35 5.66
C SER A 25 -2.68 -15.87 5.55
N GLY A 26 -3.64 -14.95 5.41
CA GLY A 26 -3.38 -13.52 5.34
C GLY A 26 -4.21 -12.76 4.31
N ILE A 27 -3.73 -11.57 3.96
CA ILE A 27 -4.43 -10.61 3.12
C ILE A 27 -3.52 -10.16 1.97
N ASP A 28 -4.06 -10.18 0.75
CA ASP A 28 -3.46 -9.54 -0.43
C ASP A 28 -4.39 -8.45 -0.92
N THR A 29 -3.88 -7.23 -1.01
CA THR A 29 -4.69 -6.06 -1.36
C THR A 29 -3.90 -5.09 -2.23
N GLN A 30 -4.49 -4.67 -3.33
CA GLN A 30 -3.96 -3.61 -4.17
C GLN A 30 -4.51 -2.27 -3.69
N MET A 31 -3.63 -1.33 -3.31
CA MET A 31 -4.06 0.05 -3.11
C MET A 31 -4.37 0.64 -4.48
N MET A 32 -5.59 1.12 -4.72
CA MET A 32 -5.96 1.73 -6.00
C MET A 32 -5.61 3.21 -6.05
N ARG A 33 -5.46 3.84 -4.88
CA ARG A 33 -5.08 5.24 -4.73
C ARG A 33 -4.01 5.37 -3.65
N CYS A 34 -3.16 6.38 -3.79
CA CYS A 34 -2.21 6.76 -2.74
C CYS A 34 -2.09 8.29 -2.74
N PRO A 35 -2.41 8.96 -1.62
CA PRO A 35 -2.29 10.42 -1.52
C PRO A 35 -0.88 10.92 -1.80
N LEU A 36 0.14 10.22 -1.28
CA LEU A 36 1.55 10.59 -1.49
C LEU A 36 1.93 10.53 -2.96
N LYS A 37 1.67 9.38 -3.62
CA LYS A 37 1.93 9.22 -5.05
C LYS A 37 1.26 10.33 -5.87
N ARG A 38 -0.01 10.60 -5.60
CA ARG A 38 -0.77 11.64 -6.31
C ARG A 38 -0.23 13.04 -6.04
N ALA A 39 0.19 13.33 -4.82
CA ALA A 39 0.78 14.62 -4.47
C ALA A 39 2.09 14.84 -5.21
N TRP A 40 2.97 13.83 -5.28
CA TRP A 40 4.22 13.91 -6.03
C TRP A 40 4.00 14.06 -7.54
N GLN A 41 3.04 13.31 -8.10
CA GLN A 41 2.65 13.47 -9.51
C GLN A 41 2.08 14.86 -9.78
N ALA A 42 1.21 15.39 -8.90
CA ALA A 42 0.66 16.74 -9.03
C ALA A 42 1.72 17.84 -8.88
N ALA A 43 2.79 17.57 -8.14
CA ALA A 43 3.96 18.45 -8.04
C ALA A 43 4.90 18.35 -9.26
N GLY A 44 4.60 17.51 -10.24
CA GLY A 44 5.35 17.40 -11.49
C GLY A 44 6.64 16.58 -11.38
N LEU A 45 6.78 15.73 -10.36
CA LEU A 45 7.95 14.86 -10.25
C LEU A 45 7.96 13.81 -11.39
N PRO A 46 9.15 13.51 -11.96
CA PRO A 46 9.31 12.41 -12.91
C PRO A 46 8.80 11.09 -12.34
N GLU A 47 8.26 10.21 -13.19
CA GLU A 47 7.71 8.93 -12.72
C GLU A 47 8.75 8.06 -12.00
N ALA A 48 10.02 8.12 -12.42
CA ALA A 48 11.11 7.41 -11.76
C ALA A 48 11.33 7.90 -10.32
N ASP A 49 11.24 9.22 -10.10
CA ASP A 49 11.37 9.82 -8.77
C ASP A 49 10.16 9.46 -7.90
N VAL A 50 8.95 9.46 -8.48
CA VAL A 50 7.73 9.02 -7.79
C VAL A 50 7.84 7.55 -7.36
N ALA A 51 8.34 6.66 -8.23
CA ALA A 51 8.56 5.25 -7.90
C ALA A 51 9.60 5.08 -6.78
N LEU A 52 10.70 5.83 -6.83
CA LEU A 52 11.70 5.87 -5.76
C LEU A 52 11.09 6.32 -4.43
N LEU A 53 10.30 7.39 -4.44
CA LEU A 53 9.64 7.90 -3.23
C LEU A 53 8.59 6.92 -2.68
N CYS A 54 7.87 6.21 -3.55
CA CYS A 54 7.00 5.10 -3.12
C CYS A 54 7.80 3.99 -2.43
N SER A 55 8.98 3.66 -2.93
CA SER A 55 9.89 2.70 -2.29
C SER A 55 10.32 3.17 -0.90
N ILE A 56 10.81 4.41 -0.79
CA ILE A 56 11.26 4.99 0.48
C ILE A 56 10.11 5.05 1.50
N ALA A 57 8.93 5.53 1.08
CA ALA A 57 7.77 5.64 1.97
C ALA A 57 7.29 4.27 2.47
N SER A 58 7.45 3.21 1.67
CA SER A 58 7.01 1.86 2.03
C SER A 58 7.75 1.28 3.25
N GLU A 59 8.96 1.77 3.55
CA GLU A 59 9.71 1.34 4.73
C GLU A 59 9.04 1.76 6.04
N ALA A 60 8.31 2.89 6.04
CA ALA A 60 7.50 3.30 7.19
C ALA A 60 6.35 2.31 7.45
N ASP A 61 5.69 1.86 6.39
CA ASP A 61 4.62 0.86 6.48
C ASP A 61 5.15 -0.49 6.96
N ARG A 62 6.33 -0.93 6.46
CA ARG A 62 7.00 -2.15 6.94
C ARG A 62 7.30 -2.07 8.43
N GLY A 63 7.92 -0.98 8.89
CA GLY A 63 8.24 -0.79 10.30
C GLY A 63 6.99 -0.79 11.19
N ALA A 64 5.92 -0.12 10.77
CA ALA A 64 4.65 -0.10 11.50
C ALA A 64 4.02 -1.49 11.60
N MET A 65 3.99 -2.25 10.50
CA MET A 65 3.42 -3.60 10.49
C MET A 65 4.26 -4.60 11.27
N GLU A 66 5.59 -4.49 11.20
CA GLU A 66 6.50 -5.30 12.02
C GLU A 66 6.27 -5.06 13.51
N ALA A 67 6.18 -3.79 13.94
CA ALA A 67 5.88 -3.43 15.32
C ALA A 67 4.51 -3.96 15.78
N ALA A 68 3.54 -4.07 14.85
CA ALA A 68 2.23 -4.65 15.09
C ALA A 68 2.21 -6.20 15.05
N GLY A 69 3.35 -6.85 14.81
CA GLY A 69 3.47 -8.31 14.82
C GLY A 69 3.13 -9.01 13.50
N PHE A 70 3.13 -8.29 12.38
CA PHE A 70 2.84 -8.84 11.06
C PHE A 70 4.07 -8.86 10.17
N ALA A 71 4.11 -9.81 9.23
CA ALA A 71 5.02 -9.75 8.10
C ALA A 71 4.33 -9.02 6.94
N LEU A 72 4.95 -7.96 6.46
CA LEU A 72 4.47 -7.17 5.33
C LEU A 72 5.46 -7.25 4.17
N ASP A 73 5.01 -7.80 3.05
CA ASP A 73 5.64 -7.62 1.75
C ASP A 73 4.89 -6.54 0.94
N ILE A 74 5.65 -5.68 0.28
CA ILE A 74 5.14 -4.55 -0.50
C ILE A 74 5.81 -4.59 -1.86
N GLU A 75 4.98 -4.72 -2.89
CA GLU A 75 5.37 -4.42 -4.26
C GLU A 75 4.97 -2.98 -4.55
N THR A 76 5.98 -2.11 -4.65
CA THR A 76 5.79 -0.67 -4.76
C THR A 76 5.44 -0.26 -6.18
N TRP A 77 4.71 0.85 -6.31
CA TRP A 77 4.26 1.33 -7.61
C TRP A 77 5.44 1.59 -8.56
N GLN A 78 5.26 1.21 -9.82
CA GLN A 78 6.19 1.47 -10.92
C GLN A 78 5.48 2.22 -12.07
N PRO A 79 6.22 2.95 -12.92
CA PRO A 79 5.66 3.60 -14.10
C PRO A 79 4.81 2.63 -14.95
N GLY A 80 3.63 3.07 -15.38
CA GLY A 80 2.70 2.25 -16.16
C GLY A 80 1.88 1.22 -15.36
N ALA A 81 2.14 1.02 -14.06
CA ALA A 81 1.35 0.10 -13.23
C ALA A 81 -0.06 0.65 -12.93
N ALA A 82 -1.05 -0.23 -12.95
CA ALA A 82 -2.41 0.08 -12.51
C ALA A 82 -2.47 0.21 -10.97
N GLY A 83 -3.21 1.19 -10.47
CA GLY A 83 -3.31 1.42 -9.02
C GLY A 83 -2.03 2.01 -8.41
N CYS A 84 -1.68 1.59 -7.21
CA CYS A 84 -0.48 1.98 -6.46
C CYS A 84 0.30 0.73 -5.98
N CYS A 85 0.51 0.55 -4.68
CA CYS A 85 1.28 -0.58 -4.14
C CYS A 85 0.38 -1.80 -3.88
N LEU A 86 0.92 -2.99 -4.10
CA LEU A 86 0.31 -4.26 -3.70
C LEU A 86 0.91 -4.69 -2.37
N LEU A 87 0.04 -4.91 -1.38
CA LEU A 87 0.41 -5.33 -0.03
C LEU A 87 0.09 -6.80 0.16
N ARG A 88 1.03 -7.56 0.73
CA ARG A 88 0.87 -8.95 1.15
C ARG A 88 1.16 -9.03 2.64
N ILE A 89 0.11 -9.14 3.44
CA ILE A 89 0.16 -9.16 4.91
C ILE A 89 -0.02 -10.58 5.40
N ARG A 90 0.86 -11.04 6.28
CA ARG A 90 0.84 -12.37 6.88
C ARG A 90 1.02 -12.26 8.40
N SER A 91 0.45 -13.21 9.13
CA SER A 91 0.75 -13.43 10.55
C SER A 91 2.23 -13.80 10.71
N ARG A 92 2.91 -13.28 11.74
CA ARG A 92 4.16 -13.87 12.23
C ARG A 92 3.88 -14.98 13.23
#